data_AF-A0A975NU18-F1
#
_entry.id   AF-A0A975NU18-F1
#
_cell.length_a   1.000
_cell.length_b   1.000
_cell.length_c   1.000
_cell.angle_alpha   90.00
_cell.angle_beta   90.00
_cell.angle_gamma   90.00
#
_symmetry.space_group_name_H-M   'P 1'
#
loop_
_entity.id
_entity.type
_entity.pdbx_description
1 polymer ?
#
loop_
_entity_poly.entity_id
_entity_poly.type
_entity_poly.pdbx_seq_one_letter_code
_entity_poly.pdbx_strand_id
1 'polypeptide(L)'
;MPAPVRVVYARPRTFVSIALGIAAFFLLPDSLRLVTRLLIGWDVFAAFYLVLAYIMMFRCDHGHIRRNAILQDDGRFLILLVTALGAFASIAAIVLELGSSHRGASELALATVTIALSWAAVHTTFALHYAHEFYRGRKPGGLDFPKGHDDEDHPDYWDFVYFSFVIGMTAQVSDVGVTDRIIRRTATAHGIVSFVFNTALVALMVNIAASAI
;
A
#
# COMPACT_ATOMS: atom_id res chain seq x y z
N MET A 1 14.54 20.18 -17.47
CA MET A 1 14.85 18.78 -17.09
C MET A 1 14.08 17.83 -18.00
N PRO A 2 14.68 16.72 -18.46
CA PRO A 2 13.97 15.68 -19.21
C PRO A 2 12.80 15.11 -18.40
N ALA A 3 11.70 14.74 -19.06
CA ALA A 3 10.52 14.14 -18.44
C ALA A 3 10.83 12.98 -17.46
N PRO A 4 11.72 12.00 -17.77
CA PRO A 4 12.01 10.90 -16.84
C PRO A 4 12.75 11.36 -15.58
N VAL A 5 13.63 12.37 -15.70
CA VAL A 5 14.36 12.93 -14.56
C VAL A 5 13.40 13.65 -13.61
N ARG A 6 12.40 14.36 -14.14
CA ARG A 6 11.37 15.02 -13.34
C ARG A 6 10.52 14.02 -12.55
N VAL A 7 10.26 12.83 -13.11
CA VAL A 7 9.53 11.74 -12.43
C VAL A 7 10.36 11.17 -11.26
N VAL A 8 11.67 11.02 -11.42
CA VAL A 8 12.55 10.52 -10.35
C VAL A 8 12.66 11.51 -9.19
N TYR A 9 12.87 12.80 -9.49
CA TYR A 9 12.98 13.83 -8.46
C TYR A 9 11.66 14.15 -7.76
N ALA A 10 10.52 13.91 -8.41
CA ALA A 10 9.21 14.07 -7.79
C ALA A 10 8.88 12.93 -6.79
N ARG A 11 9.59 11.79 -6.86
CA ARG A 11 9.22 10.55 -6.15
C ARG A 11 10.38 9.89 -5.39
N PRO A 12 11.14 10.64 -4.56
CA PRO A 12 12.37 10.13 -3.96
C PRO A 12 12.14 8.86 -3.12
N ARG A 13 11.01 8.77 -2.41
CA ARG A 13 10.69 7.64 -1.53
C ARG A 13 10.57 6.32 -2.28
N THR A 14 9.84 6.31 -3.39
CA THR A 14 9.63 5.11 -4.20
C THR A 14 10.94 4.65 -4.82
N PHE A 15 11.72 5.56 -5.42
CA PHE A 15 12.98 5.19 -6.06
C PHE A 15 14.04 4.72 -5.07
N VAL A 16 14.15 5.36 -3.89
CA VAL A 16 15.03 4.89 -2.82
C VAL A 16 14.62 3.49 -2.37
N SER A 17 13.33 3.25 -2.17
CA SER A 17 12.85 1.92 -1.74
C SER A 17 13.09 0.85 -2.81
N ILE A 18 12.90 1.18 -4.11
CA ILE A 18 13.18 0.27 -5.22
C ILE A 18 14.67 -0.08 -5.25
N ALA A 19 15.54 0.92 -5.13
CA ALA A 19 16.98 0.70 -5.12
C ALA A 19 17.41 -0.22 -3.96
N LEU A 20 16.82 -0.04 -2.77
CA LEU A 20 17.07 -0.91 -1.61
C LEU A 20 16.57 -2.34 -1.83
N GLY A 21 15.38 -2.53 -2.40
CA GLY A 21 14.86 -3.86 -2.74
C GLY A 21 15.72 -4.59 -3.78
N ILE A 22 16.17 -3.88 -4.82
CA ILE A 22 17.09 -4.42 -5.83
C ILE A 22 18.44 -4.77 -5.20
N ALA A 23 18.99 -3.90 -4.37
CA ALA A 23 20.24 -4.16 -3.66
C ALA A 23 20.12 -5.41 -2.77
N ALA A 24 19.02 -5.55 -2.02
CA ALA A 24 18.76 -6.72 -1.20
C ALA A 24 18.75 -8.01 -2.05
N PHE A 25 18.10 -8.02 -3.21
CA PHE A 25 18.07 -9.18 -4.10
C PHE A 25 19.47 -9.65 -4.53
N PHE A 26 20.36 -8.70 -4.90
CA PHE A 26 21.71 -9.00 -5.35
C PHE A 26 22.67 -9.36 -4.21
N LEU A 27 22.43 -8.88 -2.99
CA LEU A 27 23.23 -9.19 -1.82
C LEU A 27 22.90 -10.56 -1.20
N LEU A 28 21.73 -11.13 -1.53
CA LEU A 28 21.33 -12.45 -1.02
C LEU A 28 22.08 -13.60 -1.72
N PRO A 29 22.46 -14.66 -1.00
CA PRO A 29 23.18 -15.81 -1.56
C PRO A 29 22.41 -16.52 -2.68
N ASP A 30 23.14 -17.01 -3.70
CA ASP A 30 22.58 -17.80 -4.80
C ASP A 30 22.08 -19.19 -4.36
N SER A 31 22.42 -19.64 -3.14
CA SER A 31 21.90 -20.86 -2.54
C SER A 31 20.41 -20.78 -2.18
N LEU A 32 19.85 -19.57 -2.04
CA LEU A 32 18.43 -19.38 -1.83
C LEU A 32 17.65 -19.56 -3.14
N ARG A 33 16.45 -20.16 -3.04
CA ARG A 33 15.53 -20.25 -4.18
C ARG A 33 15.25 -18.86 -4.73
N LEU A 34 15.16 -18.74 -6.06
CA LEU A 34 14.91 -17.47 -6.74
C LEU A 34 13.69 -16.74 -6.17
N VAL A 35 12.60 -17.48 -5.91
CA VAL A 35 11.37 -16.86 -5.37
C VAL A 35 11.58 -16.31 -3.95
N THR A 36 12.31 -17.00 -3.08
CA THR A 36 12.64 -16.50 -1.74
C THR A 36 13.43 -15.18 -1.82
N ARG A 37 14.40 -15.08 -2.73
CA ARG A 37 15.17 -13.84 -2.95
C ARG A 37 14.29 -12.70 -3.45
N LEU A 38 13.37 -13.00 -4.37
CA LEU A 38 12.41 -12.02 -4.89
C LEU A 38 11.45 -11.53 -3.80
N LEU A 39 10.94 -12.44 -2.95
CA LEU A 39 10.07 -12.09 -1.82
C LEU A 39 10.81 -11.20 -0.80
N ILE A 40 12.04 -11.56 -0.42
CA ILE A 40 12.83 -10.71 0.49
C ILE A 40 13.11 -9.33 -0.13
N GLY A 41 13.48 -9.26 -1.41
CA GLY A 41 13.68 -7.99 -2.11
C GLY A 41 12.42 -7.12 -2.14
N TRP A 42 11.26 -7.75 -2.35
CA TRP A 42 9.95 -7.10 -2.27
C TRP A 42 9.64 -6.60 -0.85
N ASP A 43 9.89 -7.41 0.18
CA ASP A 43 9.64 -7.04 1.57
C ASP A 43 10.50 -5.87 2.01
N VAL A 44 11.78 -5.84 1.58
CA VAL A 44 12.66 -4.68 1.79
C VAL A 44 12.07 -3.45 1.10
N PHE A 45 11.68 -3.55 -0.17
CA PHE A 45 11.04 -2.43 -0.86
C PHE A 45 9.80 -1.92 -0.12
N ALA A 46 8.88 -2.81 0.24
CA ALA A 46 7.61 -2.45 0.87
C ALA A 46 7.82 -1.84 2.26
N ALA A 47 8.71 -2.41 3.09
CA ALA A 47 9.02 -1.90 4.41
C ALA A 47 9.62 -0.48 4.36
N PHE A 48 10.62 -0.25 3.51
CA PHE A 48 11.22 1.07 3.37
C PHE A 48 10.24 2.09 2.78
N TYR A 49 9.42 1.68 1.80
CA TYR A 49 8.38 2.54 1.25
C TYR A 49 7.39 2.99 2.33
N LEU A 50 6.90 2.05 3.14
CA LEU A 50 5.98 2.33 4.25
C LEU A 50 6.62 3.26 5.28
N VAL A 51 7.84 2.98 5.74
CA VAL A 51 8.55 3.82 6.71
C VAL A 51 8.70 5.24 6.19
N LEU A 52 9.16 5.41 4.95
CA LEU A 52 9.33 6.73 4.34
C LEU A 52 7.99 7.44 4.09
N ALA A 53 6.92 6.70 3.79
CA ALA A 53 5.57 7.25 3.65
C ALA A 53 5.05 7.77 4.99
N TYR A 54 5.13 6.97 6.05
CA TYR A 54 4.67 7.38 7.38
C TYR A 54 5.51 8.51 7.97
N ILE A 55 6.84 8.48 7.82
CA ILE A 55 7.69 9.62 8.24
C ILE A 55 7.25 10.91 7.55
N MET A 56 6.90 10.85 6.26
CA MET A 56 6.38 12.00 5.53
C MET A 56 5.04 12.47 6.09
N MET A 57 4.09 11.53 6.32
CA MET A 57 2.76 11.83 6.84
C MET A 57 2.85 12.49 8.22
N PHE A 58 3.65 11.95 9.13
CA PHE A 58 3.86 12.51 10.48
C PHE A 58 4.54 13.88 10.49
N ARG A 59 5.37 14.19 9.49
CA ARG A 59 6.11 15.47 9.42
C ARG A 59 5.36 16.57 8.65
N CYS A 60 4.30 16.24 7.93
CA CYS A 60 3.49 17.23 7.22
C CYS A 60 2.45 17.83 8.15
N ASP A 61 2.73 19.03 8.65
CA ASP A 61 1.75 19.84 9.39
C ASP A 61 0.66 20.44 8.46
N HIS A 62 -0.49 20.80 9.03
CA HIS A 62 -1.79 21.12 8.40
C HIS A 62 -1.70 22.10 7.21
N GLY A 63 -0.74 23.04 7.20
CA GLY A 63 -0.56 24.00 6.11
C GLY A 63 0.10 23.45 4.83
N HIS A 64 0.76 22.29 4.89
CA HIS A 64 1.62 21.80 3.81
C HIS A 64 1.07 20.59 3.06
N ILE A 65 0.00 19.95 3.55
CA ILE A 65 -0.57 18.74 2.94
C ILE A 65 -1.02 18.98 1.50
N ARG A 66 -1.68 20.12 1.22
CA ARG A 66 -2.14 20.46 -0.14
C ARG A 66 -0.98 20.54 -1.13
N ARG A 67 0.10 21.24 -0.76
CA ARG A 67 1.26 21.39 -1.64
C ARG A 67 1.92 20.04 -1.88
N ASN A 68 2.05 19.23 -0.84
CA ASN A 68 2.68 17.93 -0.92
C ASN A 68 1.84 16.92 -1.72
N ALA A 69 0.53 16.88 -1.48
CA ALA A 69 -0.43 16.03 -2.20
C ALA A 69 -0.45 16.34 -3.70
N ILE A 70 -0.43 17.63 -4.10
CA ILE A 70 -0.40 18.03 -5.51
C ILE A 70 0.95 17.72 -6.17
N LEU A 71 2.07 17.94 -5.47
CA LEU A 71 3.42 17.67 -6.00
C LEU A 71 3.71 16.17 -6.13
N GLN A 72 3.14 15.36 -5.24
CA GLN A 72 3.22 13.90 -5.24
C GLN A 72 2.07 13.29 -6.05
N ASP A 73 1.89 13.72 -7.30
CA ASP A 73 0.97 13.09 -8.27
C ASP A 73 1.49 11.68 -8.64
N ASP A 74 1.47 10.80 -7.65
CA ASP A 74 2.05 9.46 -7.60
C ASP A 74 0.99 8.40 -7.91
N GLY A 75 -0.27 8.75 -7.66
CA GLY A 75 -1.34 7.81 -7.35
C GLY A 75 -1.56 6.76 -8.42
N ARG A 76 -1.86 7.13 -9.66
CA ARG A 76 -2.32 6.13 -10.66
C ARG A 76 -1.26 5.08 -11.01
N PHE A 77 -0.05 5.50 -11.36
CA PHE A 77 1.01 4.57 -11.74
C PHE A 77 1.55 3.80 -10.54
N LEU A 78 1.68 4.45 -9.38
CA LEU A 78 2.19 3.80 -8.17
C LEU A 78 1.16 2.84 -7.58
N ILE A 79 -0.13 3.20 -7.55
CA ILE A 79 -1.20 2.27 -7.17
C ILE A 79 -1.15 1.05 -8.08
N LEU A 80 -1.14 1.24 -9.40
CA LEU A 80 -1.08 0.12 -10.34
C LEU A 80 0.14 -0.75 -10.10
N LEU A 81 1.33 -0.16 -9.95
CA LEU A 81 2.58 -0.88 -9.73
C LEU A 81 2.56 -1.65 -8.40
N VAL A 82 2.27 -0.98 -7.28
CA VAL A 82 2.27 -1.57 -5.93
C VAL A 82 1.17 -2.61 -5.80
N THR A 83 -0.02 -2.35 -6.37
CA THR A 83 -1.15 -3.28 -6.34
C THR A 83 -0.85 -4.52 -7.19
N ALA A 84 -0.31 -4.35 -8.40
CA ALA A 84 0.06 -5.47 -9.24
C ALA A 84 1.17 -6.30 -8.58
N LEU A 85 2.26 -5.67 -8.14
CA LEU A 85 3.39 -6.37 -7.54
C LEU A 85 3.01 -7.01 -6.19
N GLY A 86 2.23 -6.33 -5.35
CA GLY A 86 1.70 -6.87 -4.10
C GLY A 86 0.78 -8.07 -4.35
N ALA A 87 -0.11 -7.99 -5.34
CA ALA A 87 -0.97 -9.10 -5.72
C ALA A 87 -0.15 -10.30 -6.24
N PHE A 88 0.85 -10.06 -7.09
CA PHE A 88 1.77 -11.11 -7.56
C PHE A 88 2.56 -11.74 -6.42
N ALA A 89 3.10 -10.93 -5.51
CA ALA A 89 3.84 -11.40 -4.34
C ALA A 89 2.95 -12.23 -3.41
N SER A 90 1.73 -11.78 -3.13
CA SER A 90 0.77 -12.51 -2.31
C SER A 90 0.30 -13.82 -2.97
N ILE A 91 0.02 -13.82 -4.28
CA ILE A 91 -0.31 -15.05 -5.01
C ILE A 91 0.88 -16.02 -4.99
N ALA A 92 2.10 -15.54 -5.23
CA ALA A 92 3.31 -16.36 -5.18
C ALA A 92 3.50 -16.97 -3.78
N ALA A 93 3.34 -16.17 -2.72
CA ALA A 93 3.40 -16.65 -1.34
C ALA A 93 2.36 -17.76 -1.09
N ILE A 94 1.11 -17.56 -1.53
CA ILE A 94 0.02 -18.53 -1.36
C ILE A 94 0.27 -19.82 -2.14
N VAL A 95 0.65 -19.73 -3.42
CA VAL A 95 0.89 -20.92 -4.27
C VAL A 95 2.06 -21.74 -3.75
N LEU A 96 3.13 -21.08 -3.31
CA LEU A 96 4.27 -21.77 -2.72
C LEU A 96 3.92 -22.46 -1.41
N GLU A 97 3.07 -21.85 -0.58
CA GLU A 97 2.64 -22.44 0.67
C GLU A 97 1.67 -23.62 0.46
N LEU A 98 0.70 -23.46 -0.45
CA LEU A 98 -0.29 -24.49 -0.81
C LEU A 98 0.35 -25.71 -1.49
N GLY A 99 1.45 -25.52 -2.22
CA GLY A 99 2.11 -26.57 -2.99
C GLY A 99 3.16 -27.39 -2.22
N SER A 100 3.50 -27.05 -0.98
CA SER A 100 4.58 -27.69 -0.23
C SER A 100 4.08 -28.63 0.87
N SER A 101 4.61 -29.86 0.90
CA SER A 101 4.24 -30.91 1.88
C SER A 101 5.02 -30.82 3.21
N HIS A 102 6.06 -29.99 3.28
CA HIS A 102 6.87 -29.75 4.48
C HIS A 102 7.17 -28.26 4.62
N ARG A 103 6.52 -27.61 5.60
CA ARG A 103 6.66 -26.18 5.88
C ARG A 103 7.73 -25.95 6.94
N GLY A 104 8.75 -25.18 6.61
CA GLY A 104 9.65 -24.62 7.61
C GLY A 104 9.02 -23.38 8.24
N ALA A 105 9.30 -23.14 9.52
CA ALA A 105 8.80 -21.95 10.22
C ALA A 105 9.26 -20.63 9.56
N SER A 106 10.43 -20.64 8.91
CA SER A 106 10.98 -19.50 8.17
C SER A 106 10.18 -19.12 6.93
N GLU A 107 9.73 -20.10 6.16
CA GLU A 107 8.96 -19.90 4.93
C GLU A 107 7.57 -19.32 5.26
N LEU A 108 6.95 -19.86 6.30
CA LEU A 108 5.66 -19.37 6.79
C LEU A 108 5.77 -17.93 7.34
N ALA A 109 6.84 -17.65 8.09
CA ALA A 109 7.11 -16.30 8.59
C ALA A 109 7.32 -15.31 7.45
N LEU A 110 8.11 -15.68 6.43
CA LEU A 110 8.34 -14.85 5.24
C LEU A 110 7.02 -14.58 4.51
N ALA A 111 6.22 -15.61 4.20
CA ALA A 111 4.94 -15.44 3.53
C ALA A 111 3.99 -14.52 4.31
N THR A 112 3.94 -14.68 5.63
CA THR A 112 3.11 -13.84 6.52
C THR A 112 3.55 -12.38 6.48
N VAL A 113 4.87 -12.14 6.57
CA VAL A 113 5.44 -10.79 6.48
C VAL A 113 5.19 -10.16 5.12
N THR A 114 5.41 -10.90 4.03
CA THR A 114 5.15 -10.45 2.66
C THR A 114 3.70 -10.04 2.48
N ILE A 115 2.75 -10.83 2.98
CA ILE A 115 1.32 -10.51 2.87
C ILE A 115 0.99 -9.26 3.69
N ALA A 116 1.45 -9.17 4.93
CA ALA A 116 1.20 -8.01 5.80
C ALA A 116 1.78 -6.71 5.21
N LEU A 117 3.03 -6.75 4.72
CA LEU A 117 3.67 -5.60 4.07
C LEU A 117 2.97 -5.21 2.77
N SER A 118 2.58 -6.18 1.94
CA SER A 118 1.86 -5.93 0.69
C SER A 118 0.50 -5.28 0.96
N TRP A 119 -0.24 -5.80 1.94
CA TRP A 119 -1.52 -5.26 2.37
C TRP A 119 -1.39 -3.81 2.85
N ALA A 120 -0.44 -3.55 3.76
CA ALA A 120 -0.18 -2.20 4.26
C ALA A 120 0.28 -1.25 3.15
N ALA A 121 1.13 -1.71 2.22
CA ALA A 121 1.64 -0.89 1.12
C ALA A 121 0.52 -0.50 0.14
N VAL A 122 -0.39 -1.43 -0.19
CA VAL A 122 -1.55 -1.15 -1.03
C VAL A 122 -2.43 -0.07 -0.39
N HIS A 123 -2.81 -0.24 0.88
CA HIS A 123 -3.70 0.71 1.56
C HIS A 123 -3.04 2.06 1.85
N THR A 124 -1.74 2.09 2.16
CA THR A 124 -0.99 3.34 2.30
C THR A 124 -0.92 4.09 0.96
N THR A 125 -0.77 3.36 -0.16
CA THR A 125 -0.75 3.98 -1.49
C THR A 125 -2.12 4.53 -1.89
N PHE A 126 -3.20 3.82 -1.57
CA PHE A 126 -4.56 4.36 -1.72
C PHE A 126 -4.80 5.57 -0.83
N ALA A 127 -4.32 5.59 0.41
CA ALA A 127 -4.44 6.74 1.31
C ALA A 127 -3.78 7.99 0.72
N LEU A 128 -2.53 7.86 0.23
CA LEU A 128 -1.84 8.95 -0.46
C LEU A 128 -2.58 9.40 -1.73
N HIS A 129 -3.20 8.48 -2.46
CA HIS A 129 -3.99 8.83 -3.63
C HIS A 129 -5.28 9.56 -3.27
N TYR A 130 -5.99 9.16 -2.21
CA TYR A 130 -7.16 9.89 -1.73
C TYR A 130 -6.80 11.29 -1.28
N ALA A 131 -5.67 11.46 -0.58
CA ALA A 131 -5.17 12.79 -0.24
C ALA A 131 -4.92 13.64 -1.50
N HIS A 132 -4.29 13.05 -2.52
CA HIS A 132 -4.11 13.72 -3.81
C HIS A 132 -5.45 14.08 -4.48
N GLU A 133 -6.39 13.15 -4.57
CA GLU A 133 -7.70 13.39 -5.20
C GLU A 133 -8.52 14.44 -4.46
N PHE A 134 -8.41 14.47 -3.12
CA PHE A 134 -9.05 15.48 -2.29
C PHE A 134 -8.48 16.87 -2.52
N TYR A 135 -7.16 17.00 -2.66
CA TYR A 135 -6.46 18.27 -2.83
C TYR A 135 -6.21 18.70 -4.29
N ARG A 136 -6.59 17.90 -5.29
CA ARG A 136 -6.32 18.18 -6.73
C ARG A 136 -6.96 19.47 -7.26
N GLY A 137 -8.06 19.91 -6.63
CA GLY A 137 -8.88 21.02 -7.10
C GLY A 137 -8.46 22.39 -6.56
N ARG A 138 -9.13 23.45 -7.06
CA ARG A 138 -9.03 24.79 -6.46
C ARG A 138 -9.55 24.80 -5.02
N LYS A 139 -10.61 24.04 -4.77
CA LYS A 139 -11.20 23.79 -3.45
C LYS A 139 -10.97 22.31 -3.10
N PRO A 140 -10.38 22.00 -1.93
CA PRO A 140 -10.31 20.62 -1.44
C PRO A 140 -11.71 20.01 -1.26
N GLY A 141 -11.86 18.72 -1.51
CA GLY A 141 -13.14 18.03 -1.31
C GLY A 141 -13.27 16.71 -2.05
N GLY A 142 -14.46 16.11 -1.98
CA GLY A 142 -14.79 14.82 -2.58
C GLY A 142 -14.90 13.66 -1.59
N LEU A 143 -14.43 13.89 -0.36
CA LEU A 143 -14.68 13.09 0.84
C LEU A 143 -15.27 14.00 1.92
N ASP A 144 -16.30 13.53 2.59
CA ASP A 144 -17.00 14.22 3.67
C ASP A 144 -16.66 13.50 4.98
N PHE A 145 -15.59 13.94 5.63
CA PHE A 145 -15.13 13.38 6.89
C PHE A 145 -16.01 13.88 8.05
N PRO A 146 -16.23 13.06 9.11
CA PRO A 146 -16.89 13.51 10.32
C PRO A 146 -16.22 14.77 10.86
N LYS A 147 -17.02 15.81 11.11
CA LYS A 147 -16.50 17.05 11.67
C LYS A 147 -16.21 16.87 13.16
N GLY A 148 -15.01 17.29 13.58
CA GLY A 148 -14.65 17.44 14.98
C GLY A 148 -15.35 18.64 15.65
N HIS A 149 -14.91 19.02 16.85
CA HIS A 149 -15.46 20.18 17.55
C HIS A 149 -15.15 21.52 16.86
N ASP A 150 -14.12 21.57 16.02
CA ASP A 150 -13.74 22.76 15.27
C ASP A 150 -14.01 22.60 13.77
N ASP A 151 -14.80 23.53 13.19
CA ASP A 151 -15.17 23.58 11.77
C ASP A 151 -13.98 23.94 10.84
N GLU A 152 -12.81 24.25 11.42
CA GLU A 152 -11.58 24.62 10.71
C GLU A 152 -10.57 23.46 10.55
N ASP A 153 -10.85 22.27 11.10
CA ASP A 153 -9.98 21.11 10.94
C ASP A 153 -10.00 20.61 9.50
N HIS A 154 -8.94 20.94 8.76
CA HIS A 154 -8.69 20.39 7.43
C HIS A 154 -8.18 18.95 7.56
N PRO A 155 -8.71 18.00 6.75
CA PRO A 155 -8.30 16.61 6.83
C PRO A 155 -6.78 16.44 6.68
N ASP A 156 -6.17 15.69 7.58
CA ASP A 156 -4.75 15.40 7.55
C ASP A 156 -4.49 14.05 6.85
N TYR A 157 -3.23 13.58 6.85
CA TYR A 157 -2.93 12.28 6.25
C TYR A 157 -3.58 11.10 7.01
N TRP A 158 -3.84 11.24 8.31
CA TRP A 158 -4.48 10.20 9.11
C TRP A 158 -5.95 10.01 8.75
N ASP A 159 -6.65 11.06 8.33
CA ASP A 159 -8.01 10.92 7.79
C ASP A 159 -8.03 10.04 6.53
N PHE A 160 -7.08 10.23 5.62
CA PHE A 160 -6.99 9.40 4.41
C PHE A 160 -6.46 7.99 4.69
N VAL A 161 -5.56 7.82 5.67
CA VAL A 161 -5.14 6.50 6.15
C VAL A 161 -6.32 5.77 6.77
N TYR A 162 -7.10 6.44 7.63
CA TYR A 162 -8.33 5.92 8.19
C TYR A 162 -9.30 5.46 7.10
N PHE A 163 -9.67 6.34 6.19
CA PHE A 163 -10.57 6.02 5.08
C PHE A 163 -10.08 4.82 4.26
N SER A 164 -8.80 4.82 3.88
CA SER A 164 -8.21 3.77 3.05
C SER A 164 -8.15 2.42 3.76
N PHE A 165 -7.68 2.40 5.01
CA PHE A 165 -7.55 1.16 5.76
C PHE A 165 -8.91 0.58 6.12
N VAL A 166 -9.92 1.40 6.41
CA VAL A 166 -11.28 0.92 6.65
C VAL A 166 -11.86 0.27 5.38
N ILE A 167 -11.71 0.88 4.19
CA ILE A 167 -12.06 0.19 2.93
C ILE A 167 -11.30 -1.14 2.80
N GLY A 168 -10.01 -1.16 3.13
CA GLY A 168 -9.17 -2.35 3.12
C GLY A 168 -9.67 -3.49 4.01
N MET A 169 -10.09 -3.14 5.24
CA MET A 169 -10.49 -4.11 6.25
C MET A 169 -11.94 -4.59 6.08
N THR A 170 -12.86 -3.70 5.73
CA THR A 170 -14.32 -3.95 5.82
C THR A 170 -15.09 -3.67 4.53
N ALA A 171 -14.41 -3.24 3.45
CA ALA A 171 -15.01 -2.85 2.17
C ALA A 171 -16.02 -1.67 2.23
N GLN A 172 -16.23 -1.05 3.39
CA GLN A 172 -17.10 0.12 3.53
C GLN A 172 -16.70 0.97 4.75
N VAL A 173 -16.74 2.29 4.54
CA VAL A 173 -16.54 3.32 5.59
C VAL A 173 -17.90 3.90 5.93
N SER A 174 -18.31 3.82 7.21
CA SER A 174 -19.66 4.21 7.65
C SER A 174 -19.84 5.70 7.90
N ASP A 175 -18.76 6.41 8.18
CA ASP A 175 -18.76 7.77 8.68
C ASP A 175 -18.15 8.78 7.70
N VAL A 176 -17.52 8.33 6.60
CA VAL A 176 -16.96 9.18 5.54
C VAL A 176 -17.76 9.07 4.25
N GLY A 177 -18.39 10.17 3.82
CA GLY A 177 -19.20 10.23 2.60
C GLY A 177 -18.37 10.50 1.33
N VAL A 178 -18.54 9.72 0.27
CA VAL A 178 -17.85 9.96 -1.02
C VAL A 178 -18.70 10.83 -1.96
N THR A 179 -18.38 12.12 -2.04
CA THR A 179 -19.15 13.11 -2.81
C THR A 179 -18.69 13.26 -4.27
N ASP A 180 -17.43 12.93 -4.57
CA ASP A 180 -16.86 13.04 -5.93
C ASP A 180 -16.99 11.75 -6.77
N ARG A 181 -17.25 11.91 -8.09
CA ARG A 181 -17.44 10.78 -9.03
C ARG A 181 -16.16 10.00 -9.28
N ILE A 182 -15.01 10.64 -9.29
CA ILE A 182 -13.72 10.00 -9.54
C ILE A 182 -13.30 9.22 -8.29
N ILE A 183 -13.39 9.84 -7.11
CA ILE A 183 -13.10 9.16 -5.83
C ILE A 183 -14.00 7.94 -5.63
N ARG A 184 -15.28 7.99 -6.05
CA ARG A 184 -16.15 6.79 -6.04
C ARG A 184 -15.59 5.65 -6.88
N ARG A 185 -15.08 5.92 -8.08
CA ARG A 185 -14.48 4.89 -8.94
C ARG A 185 -13.20 4.34 -8.32
N THR A 186 -12.39 5.20 -7.70
CA THR A 186 -11.19 4.82 -6.94
C THR A 186 -11.55 3.88 -5.78
N ALA A 187 -12.55 4.24 -4.96
CA ALA A 187 -13.06 3.41 -3.87
C ALA A 187 -13.62 2.06 -4.35
N THR A 188 -14.30 2.01 -5.49
CA THR A 188 -14.74 0.74 -6.07
C THR A 188 -13.54 -0.15 -6.43
N ALA A 189 -12.52 0.40 -7.10
CA ALA A 189 -11.32 -0.37 -7.44
C ALA A 189 -10.57 -0.85 -6.20
N HIS A 190 -10.43 0.02 -5.20
CA HIS A 190 -9.82 -0.31 -3.91
C HIS A 190 -10.57 -1.43 -3.18
N GLY A 191 -11.91 -1.36 -3.13
CA GLY A 191 -12.73 -2.42 -2.54
C GLY A 191 -12.55 -3.77 -3.22
N ILE A 192 -12.49 -3.81 -4.56
CA ILE A 192 -12.23 -5.04 -5.33
C ILE A 192 -10.85 -5.62 -4.98
N VAL A 193 -9.81 -4.78 -4.97
CA VAL A 193 -8.45 -5.20 -4.62
C VAL A 193 -8.40 -5.76 -3.20
N SER A 194 -9.03 -5.07 -2.25
CA SER A 194 -9.08 -5.45 -0.84
C SER A 194 -9.81 -6.78 -0.64
N PHE A 195 -10.92 -6.99 -1.35
CA PHE A 195 -11.67 -8.25 -1.32
C PHE A 195 -10.81 -9.44 -1.78
N VAL A 196 -10.08 -9.28 -2.89
CA VAL A 196 -9.17 -10.34 -3.39
C VAL A 196 -8.08 -10.63 -2.37
N PHE A 197 -7.43 -9.60 -1.82
CA PHE A 197 -6.40 -9.76 -0.79
C PHE A 197 -6.93 -10.49 0.46
N ASN A 198 -8.06 -10.06 1.00
CA ASN A 198 -8.64 -10.65 2.21
C ASN A 198 -9.05 -12.11 1.98
N THR A 199 -9.61 -12.42 0.81
CA THR A 199 -9.95 -13.81 0.44
C THR A 199 -8.71 -14.69 0.37
N ALA A 200 -7.64 -14.18 -0.23
CA ALA A 200 -6.34 -14.86 -0.31
C ALA A 200 -5.73 -15.13 1.08
N LEU A 201 -5.79 -14.13 1.97
CA LEU A 201 -5.30 -14.24 3.35
C LEU A 201 -6.07 -15.30 4.14
N VAL A 202 -7.40 -15.32 4.03
CA VAL A 202 -8.24 -16.34 4.68
C VAL A 202 -7.90 -17.74 4.16
N ALA A 203 -7.75 -17.91 2.83
CA ALA A 203 -7.40 -19.19 2.25
C ALA A 203 -6.04 -19.72 2.78
N LEU A 204 -5.06 -18.84 2.91
CA LEU A 204 -3.76 -19.17 3.50
C LEU A 204 -3.90 -19.59 4.98
N MET A 205 -4.63 -18.81 5.78
CA MET A 205 -4.82 -19.10 7.21
C MET A 205 -5.52 -20.44 7.45
N VAL A 206 -6.54 -20.76 6.65
CA VAL A 206 -7.20 -22.08 6.68
C VAL A 206 -6.21 -23.20 6.36
N ASN A 207 -5.37 -22.98 5.36
CA ASN A 207 -4.39 -23.98 4.93
C ASN A 207 -3.26 -24.17 5.95
N ILE A 208 -2.85 -23.13 6.67
CA ILE A 208 -1.91 -23.21 7.81
C ILE A 208 -2.54 -24.01 8.94
N ALA A 209 -3.77 -23.67 9.33
CA ALA A 209 -4.50 -24.38 10.37
C ALA A 209 -4.67 -25.86 10.04
N ALA A 210 -5.03 -26.19 8.80
CA ALA A 210 -5.19 -27.57 8.34
C ALA A 210 -3.87 -28.37 8.34
N SER A 211 -2.72 -27.71 8.19
CA SER A 211 -1.40 -28.37 8.23
C SER A 211 -0.83 -28.58 9.63
N ALA A 212 -1.40 -27.90 10.63
CA ALA A 212 -0.95 -27.96 12.01
C ALA A 212 -1.62 -29.10 12.81
N ILE A 213 -2.56 -29.82 12.20
CA ILE A 213 -3.35 -30.91 12.77
C ILE A 213 -3.00 -32.19 12.00
#